data_AF-A0AAW8KHX8-F1
#
_entry.id   AF-A0AAW8KHX8-F1
#
_cell.length_a   1.000
_cell.length_b   1.000
_cell.length_c   1.000
_cell.angle_alpha   90.00
_cell.angle_beta   90.00
_cell.angle_gamma   90.00
#
_symmetry.space_group_name_H-M   'P 1'
#
loop_
_entity.id
_entity.type
_entity.pdbx_description
1 polymer ?
#
loop_
_entity_poly.entity_id
_entity_poly.type
_entity_poly.pdbx_seq_one_letter_code
_entity_poly.pdbx_strand_id
1 'polypeptide(L)' 'FYPKDNTPGCTKQACGYSEHYPQIEEKNAVVLGISKDSVASHKKFEEKQGLTFTILSDPELEVIKAYDVWKEKKN' A
#
# COMPACT_ATOMS: atom_id res chain seq x y z
N PHE A 1 -3.55 4.20 -1.27
CA PHE A 1 -2.64 5.03 -0.46
C PHE A 1 -2.77 4.66 1.01
N TYR A 2 -1.66 4.53 1.72
CA TYR A 2 -1.67 4.27 3.16
C TYR A 2 -0.51 5.02 3.84
N PRO A 3 -0.64 5.38 5.13
CA PRO A 3 0.29 6.30 5.80
C PRO A 3 1.66 5.70 6.13
N LYS A 4 1.72 4.41 6.49
CA LYS A 4 2.96 3.74 6.87
C LYS A 4 2.88 2.21 6.88
N ASP A 5 3.94 1.56 6.42
CA ASP A 5 4.16 0.11 6.49
C ASP A 5 4.08 -0.42 7.93
N ASN A 6 3.70 -1.69 8.07
CA ASN A 6 3.70 -2.42 9.36
C ASN A 6 2.80 -1.83 10.47
N THR A 7 1.95 -0.85 10.18
CA THR A 7 0.96 -0.38 11.16
C THR A 7 -0.24 -1.35 11.20
N PRO A 8 -0.84 -1.62 12.38
CA PRO A 8 -1.89 -2.65 12.51
C PRO A 8 -3.04 -2.50 11.52
N GLY A 9 -3.48 -1.27 11.26
CA GLY A 9 -4.52 -0.98 10.28
C GLY A 9 -4.08 -1.28 8.84
N CYS A 10 -2.90 -0.80 8.44
CA CYS A 10 -2.40 -1.00 7.08
C CYS A 10 -2.07 -2.47 6.81
N THR A 11 -1.53 -3.19 7.80
CA THR A 11 -1.28 -4.63 7.70
C THR A 11 -2.59 -5.39 7.47
N LYS A 12 -3.63 -5.11 8.26
CA LYS A 12 -4.93 -5.80 8.10
C LYS A 12 -5.55 -5.53 6.73
N GLN A 13 -5.49 -4.29 6.25
CA GLN A 13 -5.98 -3.94 4.92
C GLN A 13 -5.17 -4.63 3.81
N ALA A 14 -3.84 -4.58 3.89
CA ALA A 14 -2.96 -5.22 2.92
C ALA A 14 -3.19 -6.73 2.84
N CYS A 15 -3.22 -7.44 3.98
CA CYS A 15 -3.53 -8.87 4.00
C CYS A 15 -4.92 -9.16 3.40
N GLY A 16 -5.93 -8.34 3.71
CA GLY A 16 -7.26 -8.47 3.12
C GLY A 16 -7.25 -8.34 1.60
N TYR A 17 -6.52 -7.36 1.04
CA TYR A 17 -6.38 -7.22 -0.41
C TYR A 17 -5.64 -8.39 -1.04
N SER A 18 -4.59 -8.91 -0.41
CA SER A 18 -3.87 -10.10 -0.91
C SER A 18 -4.75 -11.34 -0.95
N GLU A 19 -5.57 -11.55 0.09
CA GLU A 19 -6.51 -12.68 0.18
C GLU A 19 -7.58 -12.60 -0.91
N HIS A 20 -8.07 -11.40 -1.21
CA HIS A 20 -9.10 -11.17 -2.22
C HIS A 20 -8.51 -10.88 -3.61
N TYR A 21 -7.19 -10.90 -3.76
CA TYR A 21 -6.50 -10.57 -5.01
C TYR A 21 -7.00 -11.39 -6.21
N PRO A 22 -7.23 -12.72 -6.09
CA PRO A 22 -7.77 -13.51 -7.21
C PRO A 22 -9.15 -13.02 -7.70
N GLN A 23 -9.99 -12.53 -6.79
CA GLN A 23 -11.33 -12.01 -7.11
C GLN A 23 -11.26 -10.63 -7.79
N ILE A 24 -10.21 -9.87 -7.50
CA ILE A 24 -9.95 -8.57 -8.12
C ILE A 24 -9.35 -8.79 -9.52
N GLU A 25 -8.45 -9.75 -9.66
CA GLU A 25 -7.85 -10.15 -10.94
C GLU A 25 -8.90 -10.70 -11.91
N GLU A 26 -9.86 -11.51 -11.43
CA GLU A 26 -11.00 -12.00 -12.24
C GLU A 26 -11.81 -10.85 -12.87
N LYS A 27 -11.84 -9.68 -12.22
CA LYS A 27 -12.50 -8.47 -12.71
C LYS A 27 -11.63 -7.61 -13.60
N ASN A 28 -10.48 -8.11 -14.06
CA ASN A 28 -9.46 -7.37 -14.83
C ASN A 28 -8.98 -6.11 -14.09
N ALA A 29 -8.90 -6.16 -12.76
CA ALA A 29 -8.40 -5.07 -11.94
C ALA A 29 -7.08 -5.45 -11.25
N VAL A 30 -6.23 -4.44 -11.01
CA VAL A 30 -4.95 -4.59 -10.31
C VAL A 30 -4.95 -3.78 -9.03
N VAL A 31 -4.37 -4.32 -7.97
CA VAL A 31 -4.19 -3.62 -6.70
C VAL A 31 -2.79 -3.05 -6.64
N LEU A 32 -2.68 -1.76 -6.38
CA LEU A 32 -1.40 -1.07 -6.15
C LEU A 32 -1.43 -0.35 -4.81
N GLY A 33 -0.53 -0.75 -3.91
CA GLY A 33 -0.26 -0.01 -2.68
C GLY A 33 0.65 1.18 -2.98
N ILE A 34 0.42 2.34 -2.36
CA ILE A 34 1.33 3.49 -2.48
C ILE A 34 1.50 4.10 -1.09
N SER A 35 2.74 4.32 -0.68
CA SER A 35 3.07 5.08 0.53
C SER A 35 4.43 5.76 0.41
N LYS A 36 4.75 6.60 1.40
CA LYS A 36 6.01 7.34 1.46
C LYS A 36 7.20 6.54 1.98
N ASP A 37 7.00 5.28 2.39
CA ASP A 37 8.09 4.46 2.89
C ASP A 37 9.00 4.02 1.72
N SER A 38 10.21 3.57 2.04
CA SER A 38 11.19 3.18 1.03
C SER A 38 10.90 1.79 0.46
N VAL A 39 11.40 1.53 -0.76
CA VAL A 39 11.34 0.20 -1.40
C VAL A 39 11.86 -0.91 -0.49
N ALA A 40 12.89 -0.64 0.32
CA ALA A 40 13.44 -1.61 1.27
C ALA A 40 12.45 -1.96 2.40
N SER A 41 11.63 -1.00 2.83
CA SER A 41 10.56 -1.23 3.79
C SER A 41 9.44 -2.06 3.16
N HIS A 42 9.05 -1.74 1.93
CA HIS A 42 8.03 -2.47 1.17
C HIS A 42 8.41 -3.92 0.97
N LYS A 43 9.65 -4.18 0.52
CA LYS A 43 10.11 -5.55 0.31
C LYS A 43 10.01 -6.39 1.59
N LYS A 44 10.44 -5.82 2.72
CA LYS A 44 10.28 -6.48 4.03
C LYS A 44 8.82 -6.68 4.41
N PHE A 45 7.95 -5.73 4.08
CA PHE A 45 6.53 -5.80 4.38
C PHE A 45 5.81 -6.86 3.53
N GLU A 46 6.11 -6.90 2.23
CA GLU A 46 5.65 -7.92 1.28
C GLU A 46 6.11 -9.32 1.71
N GLU A 47 7.40 -9.50 2.02
CA GLU A 47 7.95 -10.78 2.50
C GLU A 47 7.36 -11.21 3.84
N LYS A 48 7.18 -10.27 4.77
CA LYS A 48 6.66 -10.56 6.12
C LYS A 48 5.18 -10.90 6.14
N GLN A 49 4.39 -10.27 5.28
CA GLN A 49 2.93 -10.44 5.24
C GLN A 49 2.45 -11.33 4.08
N GLY A 50 3.36 -11.79 3.21
CA GLY A 50 3.03 -12.61 2.05
C GLY A 50 2.14 -11.88 1.04
N LEU A 51 2.41 -10.60 0.79
CA LEU A 51 1.56 -9.80 -0.08
C LEU A 51 1.73 -10.21 -1.55
N THR A 52 0.61 -10.29 -2.27
CA THR A 52 0.55 -10.75 -3.67
C THR A 52 0.41 -9.61 -4.67
N PHE A 53 0.34 -8.37 -4.20
CA PHE A 53 0.17 -7.16 -5.01
C PHE A 53 1.36 -6.20 -4.85
N THR A 54 1.60 -5.38 -5.85
CA THR A 54 2.75 -4.46 -5.88
C THR A 54 2.55 -3.24 -5.00
N ILE A 55 3.60 -2.86 -4.26
CA ILE A 55 3.64 -1.63 -3.47
C ILE A 55 4.65 -0.66 -4.07
N LEU A 56 4.20 0.56 -4.36
CA LEU A 56 5.00 1.66 -4.89
C LEU A 56 5.47 2.58 -3.76
N SER A 57 6.77 2.86 -3.79
CA SER A 57 7.44 3.80 -2.90
C SER A 57 7.38 5.21 -3.50
N ASP A 58 6.80 6.15 -2.77
CA ASP A 58 6.70 7.57 -3.12
C ASP A 58 7.34 8.44 -2.02
N PRO A 59 8.67 8.37 -1.85
CA PRO A 59 9.37 9.06 -0.76
C PRO A 59 9.28 10.59 -0.87
N GLU A 60 9.24 11.12 -2.10
CA GLU A 60 9.16 12.55 -2.40
C GLU A 60 7.72 13.11 -2.29
N LEU A 61 6.73 12.23 -2.04
CA LEU A 61 5.30 12.53 -1.98
C LEU A 61 4.76 13.12 -3.29
N GLU A 62 5.42 12.90 -4.43
CA GLU A 62 5.01 13.49 -5.71
C GLU A 62 3.66 12.92 -6.15
N VAL A 63 3.50 11.61 -6.07
CA VAL A 63 2.25 10.92 -6.44
C VAL A 63 1.17 11.20 -5.41
N ILE A 64 1.51 11.14 -4.12
CA ILE A 64 0.57 11.40 -3.02
C ILE A 64 0.02 12.84 -3.09
N LYS A 65 0.86 13.82 -3.44
CA LYS A 65 0.42 15.21 -3.68
C LYS A 65 -0.38 15.34 -4.97
N ALA A 66 0.04 14.69 -6.05
CA ALA A 66 -0.66 14.73 -7.34
C ALA A 66 -2.11 14.19 -7.24
N TYR A 67 -2.32 13.18 -6.39
CA TYR A 67 -3.65 12.61 -6.12
C TYR A 67 -4.42 13.35 -5.02
N ASP A 68 -3.88 14.42 -4.42
CA ASP A 68 -4.49 15.20 -3.32
C ASP A 68 -5.00 14.34 -2.14
N VAL A 69 -4.30 13.23 -1.89
CA VAL A 69 -4.65 12.26 -0.83
C VAL A 69 -3.88 12.52 0.47
N TRP A 70 -2.93 13.46 0.46
CA TRP A 70 -2.22 13.88 1.66
C TRP A 70 -3.11 14.73 2.55
N LYS A 71 -3.72 14.10 3.56
CA LYS A 71 -4.43 14.82 4.62
C LYS A 71 -3.55 14.92 5.85
N GLU A 72 -3.15 16.14 6.20
CA GLU A 72 -2.59 16.40 7.52
C GLU A 72 -3.59 15.97 8.59
N LYS A 73 -3.12 15.22 9.60
CA LYS A 73 -3.93 14.99 10.79
C LYS A 73 -4.16 16.36 11.45
N LYS A 74 -5.37 16.89 11.32
CA LYS A 74 -5.83 17.95 12.22
C LYS A 74 -5.98 17.33 13.61
N ASN A 75 -5.06 17.68 14.50
CA ASN A 75 -5.24 17.55 15.95
C ASN A 75 -6.01 18.76 16.47
#